data_AF-A0A3R8J2A4-F1
#
_entry.id   AF-A0A3R8J2A4-F1
#
_cell.length_a   1.000
_cell.length_b   1.000
_cell.length_c   1.000
_cell.angle_alpha   90.00
_cell.angle_beta   90.00
_cell.angle_gamma   90.00
#
_symmetry.space_group_name_H-M   'P 1'
#
loop_
_entity.id
_entity.type
_entity.pdbx_description
1 polymer ?
#
loop_
_entity_poly.entity_id
_entity_poly.type
_entity_poly.pdbx_seq_one_letter_code
_entity_poly.pdbx_strand_id
1 'polypeptide(L)'
;MSVRADTRGDKFSVIVDRHHFTERPEAGAALIKTVDRLLDKRASEIIMQIAGFNVEFRHTLPDTLTIRGAMSYTAKVSPSPVGIIASVEHAIRSIDERLAARRSDFEQTQKNFTGLSALVGKPFGHEERLQELTARQAELVDALDITKNQAAGLSAEAEAAETPAATESNDESETPAAVVRMDTSEAPVQMPPTMRVAV
;
A
#
# COMPACT_ATOMS: atom_id res chain seq x y z
N MET A 1 27.57 15.89 -12.70
CA MET A 1 27.24 14.63 -12.00
C MET A 1 28.42 14.28 -11.11
N SER A 2 28.30 14.44 -9.78
CA SER A 2 29.40 14.10 -8.87
C SER A 2 29.47 12.58 -8.75
N VAL A 3 30.57 12.00 -9.21
CA VAL A 3 30.86 10.56 -9.08
C VAL A 3 30.94 10.23 -7.59
N ARG A 4 30.20 9.21 -7.13
CA ARG A 4 30.21 8.80 -5.72
C ARG A 4 31.60 8.25 -5.40
N ALA A 5 32.26 8.84 -4.41
CA ALA A 5 33.49 8.28 -3.87
C ALA A 5 33.14 6.97 -3.15
N ASP A 6 33.81 5.88 -3.54
CA ASP A 6 33.62 4.57 -2.90
C ASP A 6 34.18 4.63 -1.48
N THR A 7 33.31 4.61 -0.48
CA THR A 7 33.69 4.61 0.94
C THR A 7 33.77 3.21 1.53
N ARG A 8 33.74 2.16 0.70
CA ARG A 8 33.84 0.76 1.16
C ARG A 8 35.28 0.39 1.51
N GLY A 9 35.45 -0.38 2.58
CA GLY A 9 36.74 -0.95 2.97
C GLY A 9 37.77 0.11 3.33
N ASP A 10 38.95 0.05 2.72
CA ASP A 10 40.12 0.86 3.09
C ASP A 10 40.10 2.29 2.53
N LYS A 11 39.06 2.65 1.76
CA LYS A 11 38.89 3.98 1.14
C LYS A 11 37.98 4.90 1.94
N PHE A 12 37.91 4.69 3.25
CA PHE A 12 37.09 5.52 4.13
C PHE A 12 37.67 6.93 4.18
N SER A 13 36.91 7.90 3.69
CA SER A 13 37.22 9.32 3.82
C SER A 13 35.93 10.07 4.11
N VAL A 14 35.96 10.84 5.19
CA VAL A 14 34.81 11.60 5.66
C VAL A 14 35.27 12.97 6.14
N ILE A 15 34.39 13.95 6.00
CA ILE A 15 34.59 15.29 6.55
C ILE A 15 33.63 15.43 7.72
N VAL A 16 34.13 15.70 8.93
CA VAL A 16 33.32 15.97 10.13
C VAL A 16 33.72 17.33 10.66
N ASP A 17 32.75 18.24 10.83
CA ASP A 17 32.98 19.63 11.27
C ASP A 17 34.13 20.33 10.50
N ARG A 18 34.19 20.12 9.17
CA ARG A 18 35.23 20.64 8.24
C ARG A 18 36.61 19.99 8.37
N HIS A 19 36.78 18.97 9.19
CA HIS A 19 38.04 18.20 9.28
C HIS A 19 37.93 16.88 8.54
N HIS A 20 38.98 16.53 7.79
CA HIS A 20 39.07 15.26 7.08
C HIS A 20 39.56 14.15 8.02
N PHE A 21 38.84 13.03 8.02
CA PHE A 21 39.22 11.83 8.75
C PHE A 21 39.27 10.64 7.80
N THR A 22 40.32 9.83 7.94
CA THR A 22 40.50 8.53 7.29
C THR A 22 40.29 7.37 8.25
N GLU A 23 40.37 7.63 9.56
CA GLU A 23 40.16 6.65 10.61
C GLU A 23 38.71 6.68 11.10
N ARG A 24 38.04 5.52 11.03
CA ARG A 24 36.67 5.34 11.56
C ARG A 24 36.51 5.73 13.03
N PRO A 25 37.37 5.26 13.96
CA PRO A 25 37.17 5.56 15.38
C PRO A 25 37.35 7.06 15.68
N GLU A 26 38.28 7.73 14.98
CA GLU A 26 38.52 9.16 15.16
C GLU A 26 37.36 10.00 14.60
N ALA A 27 36.89 9.66 13.39
CA ALA A 27 35.72 10.28 12.78
C ALA A 27 34.47 10.12 13.65
N GLY A 28 34.24 8.93 14.20
CA GLY A 28 33.12 8.65 15.08
C GLY A 28 33.17 9.44 16.39
N ALA A 29 34.36 9.55 17.00
CA ALA A 29 34.55 10.34 18.22
C ALA A 29 34.33 11.83 17.98
N ALA A 30 34.84 12.36 16.86
CA ALA A 30 34.58 13.74 16.43
C ALA A 30 33.08 13.99 16.17
N LEU A 31 32.40 13.02 15.56
CA LEU A 31 30.98 13.09 15.27
C LEU A 31 30.13 13.14 16.54
N ILE A 32 30.40 12.25 17.50
CA ILE A 32 29.68 12.21 18.78
C ILE A 32 29.82 13.55 19.51
N LYS A 33 31.05 14.07 19.63
CA LYS A 33 31.30 15.39 20.24
C LYS A 33 30.53 16.51 19.55
N THR A 34 30.41 16.45 18.23
CA THR A 34 29.67 17.46 17.45
C THR A 34 28.17 17.35 17.70
N VAL A 35 27.64 16.14 17.76
CA VAL A 35 26.23 15.86 18.08
C VAL A 35 25.89 16.35 19.48
N ASP A 36 26.69 16.00 20.49
CA ASP A 36 26.48 16.43 21.88
C ASP A 36 26.48 17.97 21.99
N ARG A 37 27.45 18.63 21.34
CA ARG A 37 27.52 20.10 21.28
C ARG A 37 26.28 20.73 20.66
N LEU A 38 25.72 20.14 19.60
CA LEU A 38 24.53 20.66 18.94
C LEU A 38 23.25 20.36 19.71
N LEU A 39 23.24 19.25 20.47
CA LEU A 39 22.17 18.92 21.39
C LEU A 39 22.07 19.99 22.49
N ASP A 40 23.19 20.35 23.11
CA ASP A 40 23.23 21.41 24.14
C ASP A 40 22.80 22.77 23.60
N LYS A 41 23.22 23.11 22.38
CA LYS A 41 22.87 24.38 21.71
C LYS A 41 21.46 24.40 21.13
N ARG A 42 20.75 23.26 21.13
CA ARG A 42 19.46 23.07 20.44
C ARG A 42 19.47 23.53 18.98
N ALA A 43 20.59 23.28 18.30
CA ALA A 43 20.81 23.68 16.91
C ALA A 43 20.65 22.49 15.96
N SER A 44 20.38 22.79 14.69
CA SER A 44 20.33 21.78 13.63
C SER A 44 21.25 22.20 12.49
N GLU A 45 22.27 21.41 12.22
CA GLU A 45 23.35 21.76 11.29
C GLU A 45 23.83 20.52 10.53
N ILE A 46 24.53 20.78 9.41
CA ILE A 46 25.25 19.73 8.67
C ILE A 46 26.55 19.46 9.42
N ILE A 47 26.70 18.25 9.95
CA ILE A 47 27.82 17.86 10.81
C ILE A 47 28.87 17.04 10.08
N MET A 48 28.49 16.39 8.99
CA MET A 48 29.35 15.46 8.27
C MET A 48 29.06 15.47 6.77
N GLN A 49 30.09 15.24 5.97
CA GLN A 49 29.99 14.96 4.55
C GLN A 49 30.73 13.67 4.21
N ILE A 50 30.03 12.71 3.62
CA ILE A 50 30.56 11.37 3.30
C ILE A 50 30.05 10.92 1.92
N ALA A 51 30.94 10.40 1.07
CA ALA A 51 30.61 9.92 -0.28
C ALA A 51 29.81 10.92 -1.15
N GLY A 52 29.94 12.24 -0.88
CA GLY A 52 29.17 13.31 -1.53
C GLY A 52 27.78 13.58 -0.95
N PHE A 53 27.40 12.94 0.17
CA PHE A 53 26.18 13.21 0.90
C PHE A 53 26.42 14.10 2.11
N ASN A 54 25.47 15.00 2.37
CA ASN A 54 25.47 15.82 3.57
C ASN A 54 24.66 15.12 4.66
N VAL A 55 25.25 15.01 5.84
CA VAL A 55 24.64 14.43 7.03
C VAL A 55 24.28 15.57 7.99
N GLU A 56 22.98 15.74 8.20
CA GLU A 56 22.35 16.74 9.05
C GLU A 56 21.98 16.11 10.39
N PHE A 57 22.27 16.81 11.49
CA PHE A 57 21.71 16.53 12.79
C PHE A 57 20.61 17.53 13.12
N ARG A 58 19.53 17.04 13.74
CA ARG A 58 18.40 17.87 14.15
C ARG A 58 18.11 17.61 15.62
N HIS A 59 18.15 18.66 16.44
CA HIS A 59 17.86 18.57 17.88
C HIS A 59 16.48 17.95 18.18
N THR A 60 15.49 18.10 17.29
CA THR A 60 14.16 17.50 17.48
C THR A 60 14.17 15.96 17.40
N LEU A 61 15.20 15.36 16.80
CA LEU A 61 15.38 13.92 16.62
C LEU A 61 16.80 13.54 17.08
N PRO A 62 17.07 13.56 18.40
CA PRO A 62 18.43 13.39 18.93
C PRO A 62 19.05 12.03 18.60
N ASP A 63 18.22 11.00 18.43
CA ASP A 63 18.68 9.64 18.16
C ASP A 63 18.93 9.36 16.66
N THR A 64 18.70 10.35 15.78
CA THR A 64 18.70 10.13 14.33
C THR A 64 19.51 11.19 13.57
N LEU A 65 20.40 10.71 12.68
CA LEU A 65 21.08 11.52 11.68
C LEU A 65 20.34 11.43 10.35
N THR A 66 20.18 12.57 9.67
CA THR A 66 19.50 12.65 8.38
C THR A 66 20.52 12.83 7.26
N ILE A 67 20.59 11.87 6.34
CA ILE A 67 21.45 11.93 5.16
C ILE A 67 20.63 12.47 3.99
N ARG A 68 21.05 13.62 3.44
CA ARG A 68 20.38 14.31 2.34
C ARG A 68 21.01 13.92 0.99
N GLY A 69 20.20 13.36 0.11
CA GLY A 69 20.49 13.16 -1.32
C GLY A 69 19.28 13.54 -2.17
N ALA A 70 18.97 12.75 -3.21
CA ALA A 70 17.70 12.88 -3.94
C ALA A 70 16.48 12.49 -3.08
N MET A 71 16.71 11.64 -2.08
CA MET A 71 15.77 11.30 -1.01
C MET A 71 16.44 11.56 0.35
N SER A 72 15.64 11.48 1.41
CA SER A 72 16.13 11.57 2.78
C SER A 72 16.31 10.16 3.34
N TYR A 73 17.47 9.89 3.92
CA TYR A 73 17.79 8.64 4.61
C TYR A 73 18.12 8.93 6.07
N THR A 74 17.92 7.95 6.94
CA THR A 74 18.11 8.09 8.38
C THR A 74 19.12 7.06 8.89
N ALA A 75 20.07 7.51 9.70
CA ALA A 75 21.00 6.66 10.45
C ALA A 75 20.78 6.87 11.95
N LYS A 76 21.06 5.87 12.76
CA LYS A 76 20.93 5.95 14.22
C LYS A 76 22.19 6.56 14.84
N VAL A 77 21.99 7.43 15.81
CA VAL A 77 23.08 7.91 16.68
C VAL A 77 23.40 6.79 17.67
N SER A 78 24.69 6.46 17.80
CA SER A 78 25.19 5.47 18.76
C SER A 78 26.28 6.13 19.61
N PRO A 79 26.37 5.81 20.92
CA PRO A 79 27.45 6.31 21.78
C PRO A 79 28.81 5.67 21.45
N SER A 80 28.85 4.65 20.59
CA SER A 80 30.10 4.04 20.14
C SER A 80 30.64 4.75 18.89
N PRO A 81 31.92 5.19 18.88
CA PRO A 81 32.55 5.80 17.71
C PRO A 81 32.46 4.93 16.45
N VAL A 82 32.65 3.61 16.60
CA VAL A 82 32.53 2.68 15.47
C VAL A 82 31.07 2.47 15.09
N GLY A 83 30.17 2.43 16.09
CA GLY A 83 28.74 2.18 15.88
C GLY A 83 28.03 3.28 15.09
N ILE A 84 28.34 4.56 15.38
CA ILE A 84 27.72 5.69 14.69
C ILE A 84 28.14 5.74 13.21
N ILE A 85 29.42 5.49 12.92
CA ILE A 85 29.94 5.41 11.55
C ILE A 85 29.33 4.21 10.82
N ALA A 86 29.27 3.04 11.45
CA ALA A 86 28.64 1.86 10.87
C ALA A 86 27.16 2.10 10.53
N SER A 87 26.44 2.87 11.35
CA SER A 87 25.04 3.23 11.05
C SER A 87 24.93 4.14 9.83
N VAL A 88 25.82 5.12 9.70
CA VAL A 88 25.88 6.00 8.53
C VAL A 88 26.27 5.22 7.26
N GLU A 89 27.27 4.34 7.34
CA GLU A 89 27.67 3.45 6.24
C GLU A 89 26.51 2.55 5.79
N HIS A 90 25.78 1.97 6.75
CA HIS A 90 24.60 1.16 6.45
C HIS A 90 23.51 1.97 5.75
N ALA A 91 23.24 3.19 6.22
CA ALA A 91 22.27 4.08 5.58
C ALA A 91 22.68 4.42 4.14
N ILE A 92 23.97 4.66 3.87
CA ILE A 92 24.48 4.90 2.51
C ILE A 92 24.35 3.66 1.64
N ARG A 93 24.68 2.47 2.16
CA ARG A 93 24.52 1.20 1.44
C ARG A 93 23.06 0.92 1.08
N SER A 94 22.13 1.24 1.99
CA SER A 94 20.70 1.06 1.76
C SER A 94 20.18 1.87 0.57
N ILE A 95 20.87 2.96 0.18
CA ILE A 95 20.54 3.75 -1.01
C ILE A 95 20.68 2.89 -2.27
N ASP A 96 21.78 2.13 -2.38
CA ASP A 96 22.05 1.26 -3.53
C ASP A 96 21.02 0.15 -3.63
N GLU A 97 20.74 -0.48 -2.48
CA GLU A 97 19.76 -1.57 -2.37
C GLU A 97 18.36 -1.09 -2.73
N ARG A 98 17.95 0.08 -2.23
CA ARG A 98 16.65 0.70 -2.57
C ARG A 98 16.59 1.10 -4.03
N LEU A 99 17.68 1.61 -4.60
CA LEU A 99 17.73 1.99 -6.01
C LEU A 99 17.58 0.75 -6.90
N ALA A 100 18.24 -0.36 -6.56
CA ALA A 100 18.09 -1.63 -7.25
C ALA A 100 16.65 -2.18 -7.15
N ALA A 101 16.07 -2.18 -5.95
CA ALA A 101 14.68 -2.59 -5.73
C ALA A 101 13.71 -1.73 -6.55
N ARG A 102 13.85 -0.40 -6.53
CA ARG A 102 13.00 0.51 -7.32
C ARG A 102 13.10 0.29 -8.83
N ARG A 103 14.28 -0.04 -9.34
CA ARG A 103 14.45 -0.40 -10.76
C ARG A 103 13.71 -1.69 -11.09
N SER A 104 13.86 -2.71 -10.24
CA SER A 104 13.14 -3.98 -10.40
C SER A 104 11.62 -3.79 -10.34
N ASP A 105 11.11 -2.99 -9.39
CA ASP A 105 9.69 -2.66 -9.27
C ASP A 105 9.17 -1.95 -10.52
N PHE A 106 9.97 -1.02 -11.07
CA PHE A 106 9.64 -0.31 -12.28
C PHE A 106 9.55 -1.26 -13.49
N GLU A 107 10.53 -2.13 -13.67
CA GLU A 107 10.52 -3.14 -14.73
C GLU A 107 9.32 -4.10 -14.61
N GLN A 108 9.01 -4.55 -13.39
CA GLN A 108 7.87 -5.43 -13.15
C GLN A 108 6.55 -4.69 -13.43
N THR A 109 6.42 -3.45 -12.98
CA THR A 109 5.22 -2.63 -13.24
C THR A 109 5.05 -2.38 -14.74
N GLN A 110 6.15 -2.12 -15.45
CA GLN A 110 6.12 -1.96 -16.90
C GLN A 110 5.66 -3.25 -17.60
N LYS A 111 6.18 -4.42 -17.21
CA LYS A 111 5.72 -5.72 -17.71
C LYS A 111 4.23 -5.93 -17.44
N ASN A 112 3.79 -5.69 -16.21
CA ASN A 112 2.38 -5.81 -15.82
C ASN A 112 1.50 -4.86 -16.63
N PHE A 113 1.94 -3.62 -16.83
CA PHE A 113 1.24 -2.64 -17.65
C PHE A 113 1.09 -3.12 -19.10
N THR A 114 2.17 -3.60 -19.72
CA THR A 114 2.10 -4.15 -21.09
C THR A 114 1.16 -5.35 -21.18
N GLY A 115 1.23 -6.28 -20.22
CA GLY A 115 0.35 -7.45 -20.16
C GLY A 115 -1.12 -7.06 -20.02
N LEU A 116 -1.44 -6.18 -19.07
CA LEU A 116 -2.81 -5.70 -18.83
C LEU A 116 -3.32 -4.86 -20.00
N SER A 117 -2.49 -3.98 -20.58
CA SER A 117 -2.87 -3.19 -21.75
C SER A 117 -3.22 -4.07 -22.96
N ALA A 118 -2.57 -5.23 -23.11
CA ALA A 118 -2.90 -6.20 -24.14
C ALA A 118 -4.19 -6.99 -23.86
N LEU A 119 -4.76 -6.89 -22.66
CA LEU A 119 -6.07 -7.44 -22.31
C LEU A 119 -7.18 -6.40 -22.46
N VAL A 120 -6.85 -5.10 -22.51
CA VAL A 120 -7.83 -4.04 -22.77
C VAL A 120 -8.45 -4.27 -24.14
N GLY A 121 -9.76 -4.48 -24.17
CA GLY A 121 -10.53 -4.74 -25.40
C GLY A 121 -10.59 -6.19 -25.84
N LYS A 122 -9.98 -7.14 -25.10
CA LYS A 122 -10.23 -8.57 -25.36
C LYS A 122 -11.60 -8.97 -24.81
N PRO A 123 -12.42 -9.69 -25.58
CA PRO A 123 -13.69 -10.21 -25.09
C PRO A 123 -13.44 -11.14 -23.91
N PHE A 124 -14.43 -11.24 -23.03
CA PHE A 124 -14.33 -12.13 -21.88
C PHE A 124 -14.26 -13.58 -22.38
N GLY A 125 -13.37 -14.40 -21.82
CA GLY A 125 -13.15 -15.77 -22.31
C GLY A 125 -14.39 -16.67 -22.27
N HIS A 126 -15.42 -16.30 -21.51
CA HIS A 126 -16.71 -16.99 -21.44
C HIS A 126 -17.89 -16.09 -21.85
N GLU A 127 -17.65 -15.08 -22.68
CA GLU A 127 -18.69 -14.14 -23.11
C GLU A 127 -19.89 -14.85 -23.75
N GLU A 128 -19.65 -15.88 -24.57
CA GLU A 128 -20.71 -16.71 -25.16
C GLU A 128 -21.55 -17.44 -24.10
N ARG A 129 -20.91 -18.08 -23.11
CA ARG A 129 -21.62 -18.77 -22.02
C ARG A 129 -22.38 -17.80 -21.12
N LEU A 130 -21.84 -16.59 -20.94
CA LEU A 130 -22.49 -15.53 -20.19
C LEU A 130 -23.76 -15.08 -20.93
N GLN A 131 -23.67 -14.85 -22.24
CA GLN A 131 -24.82 -14.52 -23.09
C GLN A 131 -25.89 -15.63 -23.06
N GLU A 132 -25.50 -16.91 -23.14
CA GLU A 132 -26.42 -18.05 -23.05
C GLU A 132 -27.18 -18.08 -21.72
N LEU A 133 -26.46 -17.93 -20.60
CA LEU A 133 -27.07 -17.91 -19.27
C LEU A 133 -27.96 -16.69 -19.06
N THR A 134 -27.56 -15.52 -19.56
CA THR A 134 -28.39 -14.30 -19.52
C THR A 134 -29.66 -14.44 -20.35
N ALA A 135 -29.58 -15.07 -21.53
CA ALA A 135 -30.75 -15.34 -22.36
C ALA A 135 -31.72 -16.30 -21.66
N ARG A 136 -31.21 -17.40 -21.08
CA ARG A 136 -32.02 -18.34 -20.30
C ARG A 136 -32.65 -17.68 -19.07
N GLN A 137 -31.92 -16.79 -18.40
CA GLN A 137 -32.47 -16.04 -17.28
C GLN A 137 -33.62 -15.15 -17.73
N ALA A 138 -33.48 -14.43 -18.84
CA ALA A 138 -34.55 -13.59 -19.39
C ALA A 138 -35.81 -14.41 -19.71
N GLU A 139 -35.65 -15.57 -20.37
CA GLU A 139 -36.75 -16.49 -20.65
C GLU A 139 -37.44 -16.97 -19.36
N LEU A 140 -36.66 -17.34 -18.34
CA LEU A 140 -37.23 -17.77 -17.05
C LEU A 140 -37.95 -16.63 -16.33
N VAL A 141 -37.45 -15.40 -16.42
CA VAL A 141 -38.10 -14.21 -15.84
C VAL A 141 -39.43 -13.93 -16.54
N ASP A 142 -39.47 -14.00 -17.87
CA ASP A 142 -40.69 -13.83 -18.66
C ASP A 142 -41.72 -14.93 -18.36
N ALA A 143 -41.26 -16.18 -18.21
CA ALA A 143 -42.12 -17.31 -17.86
C ALA A 143 -42.61 -17.24 -16.40
N LEU A 144 -41.78 -16.73 -15.48
CA LEU A 144 -42.16 -16.57 -14.08
C LEU A 144 -43.03 -15.34 -13.81
N ASP A 145 -43.22 -14.44 -14.78
CA ASP A 145 -43.79 -13.08 -14.62
C ASP A 145 -44.82 -12.97 -13.48
N ILE A 146 -44.27 -12.70 -12.28
CA ILE A 146 -45.00 -12.71 -11.02
C ILE A 146 -45.98 -11.52 -10.96
N THR A 147 -45.76 -10.50 -11.81
CA THR A 147 -46.62 -9.31 -11.88
C THR A 147 -47.99 -9.62 -12.49
N LYS A 148 -48.09 -10.64 -13.35
CA LYS A 148 -49.36 -11.10 -13.92
C LYS A 148 -50.11 -12.07 -12.99
N ASN A 149 -49.37 -12.87 -12.21
CA ASN A 149 -49.94 -13.84 -11.28
C ASN A 149 -50.50 -13.18 -10.00
N GLN A 150 -49.90 -12.09 -9.52
CA GLN A 150 -50.43 -11.35 -8.36
C GLN A 150 -51.69 -10.52 -8.67
N ALA A 151 -51.87 -10.08 -9.92
CA ALA A 151 -53.11 -9.42 -10.34
C ALA A 151 -54.32 -10.37 -10.40
N ALA A 152 -54.08 -11.69 -10.58
CA ALA A 152 -55.14 -12.71 -10.57
C ALA A 152 -55.50 -13.19 -9.16
N GLY A 153 -54.54 -13.22 -8.23
CA GLY A 153 -54.74 -13.71 -6.85
C GLY A 153 -55.44 -12.74 -5.89
N LEU A 154 -55.52 -11.44 -6.21
CA LEU A 154 -56.18 -10.43 -5.36
C LEU A 154 -57.68 -10.26 -5.63
N SER A 155 -58.28 -11.05 -6.53
CA SER A 155 -59.71 -10.96 -6.86
C SER A 155 -60.55 -12.13 -6.33
N ALA A 156 -59.97 -13.12 -5.63
CA ALA A 156 -60.68 -14.34 -5.25
C ALA A 156 -60.84 -14.60 -3.74
N GLU A 157 -60.14 -13.89 -2.86
CA GLU A 157 -60.19 -14.16 -1.42
C GLU A 157 -60.90 -13.03 -0.65
N ALA A 158 -62.21 -12.94 -0.78
CA ALA A 158 -63.06 -12.16 0.13
C ALA A 158 -64.48 -12.73 0.21
N GLU A 159 -64.67 -13.93 0.75
CA GLU A 159 -65.89 -14.27 1.50
C GLU A 159 -65.75 -15.54 2.34
N ALA A 160 -66.10 -15.41 3.64
CA ALA A 160 -66.57 -16.42 4.60
C ALA A 160 -65.70 -17.67 4.89
N ALA A 161 -65.66 -18.31 6.06
CA ALA A 161 -65.95 -18.04 7.48
C ALA A 161 -65.69 -19.40 8.18
N GLU A 162 -65.23 -19.38 9.44
CA GLU A 162 -65.35 -20.44 10.48
C GLU A 162 -64.47 -21.72 10.41
N THR A 163 -63.48 -21.75 11.31
CA THR A 163 -62.88 -22.91 12.03
C THR A 163 -63.93 -23.73 12.81
N PRO A 164 -63.75 -25.03 13.21
CA PRO A 164 -62.60 -25.49 14.02
C PRO A 164 -62.22 -27.01 13.99
N ALA A 165 -61.32 -27.37 14.91
CA ALA A 165 -60.96 -28.71 15.47
C ALA A 165 -59.84 -29.48 14.72
N ALA A 166 -58.61 -29.49 15.25
CA ALA A 166 -58.07 -30.42 16.28
C ALA A 166 -57.77 -31.81 15.66
N THR A 167 -56.55 -32.35 15.62
CA THR A 167 -55.69 -32.73 16.76
C THR A 167 -54.43 -33.45 16.23
N GLU A 168 -53.30 -33.28 16.93
CA GLU A 168 -52.08 -34.14 16.97
C GLU A 168 -51.23 -34.28 15.68
N SER A 169 -49.90 -34.13 15.68
CA SER A 169 -48.91 -33.93 16.74
C SER A 169 -47.62 -33.43 16.08
N ASN A 170 -47.02 -32.39 16.66
CA ASN A 170 -45.75 -31.82 16.27
C ASN A 170 -44.95 -31.66 17.56
N ASP A 171 -43.83 -32.38 17.68
CA ASP A 171 -42.72 -32.09 18.58
C ASP A 171 -41.63 -33.14 18.28
N GLU A 172 -40.34 -32.86 18.20
CA GLU A 172 -39.56 -31.71 18.64
C GLU A 172 -38.18 -31.91 18.01
N SER A 173 -37.58 -30.87 17.44
CA SER A 173 -36.17 -30.48 17.70
C SER A 173 -35.00 -31.45 17.31
N GLU A 174 -33.80 -31.06 16.87
CA GLU A 174 -33.03 -29.84 17.05
C GLU A 174 -32.13 -29.55 15.83
N THR A 175 -32.28 -28.30 15.36
CA THR A 175 -31.30 -27.30 14.86
C THR A 175 -29.89 -27.34 15.52
N PRO A 176 -28.81 -26.68 15.02
CA PRO A 176 -28.74 -25.23 14.68
C PRO A 176 -27.95 -24.85 13.40
N ALA A 177 -28.35 -23.81 12.65
CA ALA A 177 -28.18 -22.35 12.88
C ALA A 177 -26.70 -21.92 12.82
N ALA A 178 -26.26 -20.86 12.13
CA ALA A 178 -26.93 -19.63 11.72
C ALA A 178 -26.18 -18.97 10.54
N VAL A 179 -26.93 -18.43 9.57
CA VAL A 179 -26.40 -17.49 8.57
C VAL A 179 -26.73 -16.09 9.04
N VAL A 180 -25.67 -15.32 9.35
CA VAL A 180 -25.74 -13.91 9.72
C VAL A 180 -26.04 -13.09 8.47
N ARG A 181 -27.09 -12.26 8.56
CA ARG A 181 -27.42 -11.21 7.58
C ARG A 181 -26.36 -10.11 7.65
N MET A 182 -25.84 -9.69 6.49
CA MET A 182 -25.29 -8.35 6.33
C MET A 182 -26.01 -7.65 5.20
N ASP A 183 -26.63 -6.55 5.61
CA ASP A 183 -27.23 -5.49 4.82
C ASP A 183 -26.15 -4.82 3.96
N THR A 184 -26.41 -4.61 2.67
CA THR A 184 -25.77 -3.49 1.95
C THR A 184 -26.65 -3.08 0.77
N SER A 185 -27.46 -2.05 1.02
CA SER A 185 -27.88 -1.08 0.04
C SER A 185 -26.64 -0.49 -0.69
N GLU A 186 -26.59 -0.58 -2.02
CA GLU A 186 -25.74 0.29 -2.82
C GLU A 186 -26.43 0.68 -4.14
N ALA A 187 -26.60 1.98 -4.31
CA ALA A 187 -27.21 2.66 -5.46
C ALA A 187 -26.35 2.53 -6.73
N PRO A 188 -26.91 2.70 -7.94
CA PRO A 188 -26.14 2.57 -9.18
C PRO A 188 -25.15 3.72 -9.35
N VAL A 189 -23.86 3.41 -9.40
CA VAL A 189 -22.78 4.35 -9.74
C VAL A 189 -22.85 4.66 -11.24
N GLN A 190 -23.27 5.88 -11.58
CA GLN A 190 -23.16 6.44 -12.92
C GLN A 190 -21.68 6.62 -13.31
N MET A 191 -21.24 5.99 -14.39
CA MET A 191 -19.93 6.26 -15.00
C MET A 191 -19.93 7.66 -15.65
N PRO A 192 -18.88 8.48 -15.48
CA PRO A 192 -18.77 9.75 -16.18
C PRO A 192 -18.45 9.54 -17.68
N PRO A 193 -18.94 10.42 -18.58
CA PRO A 193 -18.73 10.27 -20.02
C PRO A 193 -17.27 10.54 -20.42
N THR A 194 -16.76 9.68 -21.30
CA THR A 194 -15.46 9.81 -21.96
C THR A 194 -15.40 11.10 -22.76
N MET A 195 -14.49 12.00 -22.37
CA MET A 195 -14.20 13.24 -23.08
C MET A 195 -13.59 12.91 -24.46
N ARG A 196 -14.36 13.15 -25.53
CA ARG A 196 -13.84 13.13 -26.91
C ARG A 196 -12.85 14.27 -27.08
N VAL A 197 -11.59 13.93 -27.36
CA VAL A 197 -10.61 14.88 -27.89
C VAL A 197 -10.97 15.10 -29.37
N ALA A 198 -11.39 16.32 -29.70
CA ALA A 198 -11.58 16.75 -31.08
C ALA A 198 -10.21 16.97 -31.73
N VAL A 199 -10.10 16.48 -32.97
CA VAL A 199 -9.03 16.76 -33.94
C VAL A 199 -9.10 18.22 -34.37
#